data_AF-A0A109LP38-F1
#
_entry.id   AF-A0A109LP38-F1
#
_cell.length_a   1.000
_cell.length_b   1.000
_cell.length_c   1.000
_cell.angle_alpha   90.00
_cell.angle_beta   90.00
_cell.angle_gamma   90.00
#
_symmetry.space_group_name_H-M   'P 1'
#
loop_
_entity.id
_entity.type
_entity.pdbx_description
1 polymer ?
#
loop_
_entity_poly.entity_id
_entity_poly.type
_entity_poly.pdbx_seq_one_letter_code
_entity_poly.pdbx_strand_id
1 'polypeptide(L)' 'MENAIAMQLSGGWQYVTPQEGMMVFDRDAGQILIFRSEWEAAQEPAAPNGGAVVDVELRAAFLSLINGLKTVGILPTA' A
#
# COMPACT_ATOMS: atom_id res chain seq x y z
N MET A 1 0.40 8.81 -21.87
CA MET A 1 -0.56 9.26 -20.84
C MET A 1 0.12 9.02 -19.52
N GLU A 2 0.31 10.06 -18.72
CA GLU A 2 0.88 9.92 -17.38
C GLU A 2 -0.08 9.10 -16.49
N ASN A 3 0.46 8.24 -15.63
CA ASN A 3 -0.27 7.37 -14.70
C ASN A 3 -1.23 6.31 -15.31
N ALA A 4 -1.25 6.12 -16.63
CA ALA A 4 -2.12 5.12 -17.26
C ALA A 4 -1.70 3.68 -16.93
N ILE A 5 -2.68 2.81 -16.71
CA ILE A 5 -2.43 1.36 -16.59
C ILE A 5 -2.28 0.78 -17.98
N ALA A 6 -1.16 0.11 -18.24
CA ALA A 6 -0.96 -0.64 -19.47
C ALA A 6 -1.46 -2.08 -19.30
N MET A 7 -2.29 -2.54 -20.24
CA MET A 7 -2.79 -3.92 -20.30
C MET A 7 -2.40 -4.54 -21.63
N GLN A 8 -1.72 -5.68 -21.60
CA GLN A 8 -1.41 -6.44 -22.80
C GLN A 8 -2.61 -7.31 -23.17
N LEU A 9 -3.26 -7.00 -24.29
CA LEU A 9 -4.33 -7.81 -24.87
C LEU A 9 -3.85 -8.43 -26.18
N SER A 10 -4.66 -9.32 -26.77
CA SER A 10 -4.33 -9.98 -28.06
C SER A 10 -4.08 -9.00 -29.20
N GLY A 11 -4.64 -7.78 -29.13
CA GLY A 11 -4.43 -6.69 -30.09
C GLY A 11 -3.29 -5.72 -29.77
N GLY A 12 -2.50 -5.97 -28.72
CA GLY A 12 -1.41 -5.08 -28.29
C GLY A 12 -1.65 -4.43 -26.92
N TRP A 13 -0.84 -3.41 -26.63
CA TRP A 13 -0.97 -2.61 -25.42
C TRP A 13 -2.18 -1.69 -25.49
N GLN A 14 -3.05 -1.81 -24.49
CA GLN A 14 -4.12 -0.87 -24.22
C GLN A 14 -3.78 -0.06 -22.97
N TYR A 15 -4.16 1.21 -22.98
CA TYR A 15 -3.89 2.12 -21.86
C TYR A 15 -5.21 2.60 -21.29
N VAL A 16 -5.38 2.41 -19.98
CA VAL A 16 -6.56 2.88 -19.25
C VAL A 16 -6.17 4.09 -18.42
N THR A 17 -6.84 5.21 -18.68
CA THR A 17 -6.79 6.37 -17.79
C THR A 17 -7.48 6.00 -16.47
N PRO A 18 -6.77 6.06 -15.33
CA PRO A 18 -7.37 5.73 -14.04
C PRO A 18 -8.40 6.77 -13.62
N GLN A 19 -9.33 6.35 -12.76
CA GLN A 19 -10.33 7.19 -12.14
C GLN A 19 -10.07 7.26 -10.63
N GLU A 20 -10.48 8.35 -10.00
CA GLU A 20 -10.34 8.50 -8.55
C GLU A 20 -10.99 7.31 -7.81
N GLY A 21 -10.24 6.73 -6.88
CA GLY A 21 -10.64 5.54 -6.12
C GLY A 21 -10.34 4.21 -6.81
N MET A 22 -9.78 4.21 -8.03
CA MET A 22 -9.31 2.98 -8.68
C MET A 22 -8.20 2.35 -7.83
N MET A 23 -8.25 1.03 -7.66
CA MET A 23 -7.26 0.28 -6.88
C MET A 23 -6.57 -0.76 -7.75
N VAL A 24 -5.27 -0.92 -7.57
CA VAL A 24 -4.47 -2.01 -8.14
C VAL A 24 -3.60 -2.62 -7.05
N PHE A 25 -3.24 -3.89 -7.23
CA PHE A 25 -2.32 -4.56 -6.32
C PHE A 25 -0.92 -4.59 -6.94
N ASP A 26 0.04 -3.94 -6.28
CA ASP A 26 1.46 -4.06 -6.59
C ASP A 26 1.98 -5.38 -6.01
N ARG A 27 2.32 -6.31 -6.90
CA ARG A 27 2.80 -7.65 -6.51
C ARG A 27 4.21 -7.62 -5.92
N ASP A 28 5.04 -6.68 -6.36
CA ASP A 28 6.44 -6.62 -5.93
C ASP A 28 6.52 -6.01 -4.54
N ALA A 29 5.75 -4.94 -4.28
CA ALA A 29 5.64 -4.35 -2.94
C ALA A 29 4.70 -5.14 -2.01
N GLY A 30 3.78 -5.93 -2.57
CA GLY A 30 2.79 -6.69 -1.80
C GLY A 30 1.71 -5.80 -1.18
N GLN A 31 1.31 -4.72 -1.85
CA GLN A 31 0.35 -3.75 -1.32
C GLN A 31 -0.61 -3.19 -2.37
N ILE A 32 -1.73 -2.62 -1.92
CA ILE A 32 -2.68 -1.91 -2.75
C ILE A 32 -2.18 -0.48 -3.03
N LEU A 33 -2.25 -0.07 -4.29
CA LEU A 33 -2.15 1.32 -4.72
C LEU A 33 -3.55 1.86 -4.98
N ILE A 34 -3.83 3.10 -4.55
CA ILE A 34 -5.08 3.81 -4.85
C ILE A 34 -4.78 5.02 -5.75
N PHE A 35 -5.57 5.19 -6.80
CA PHE A 35 -5.47 6.37 -7.65
C PHE A 35 -6.29 7.52 -7.06
N ARG A 36 -5.63 8.66 -6.84
CA ARG A 36 -6.28 9.95 -6.56
C ARG A 36 -6.02 10.90 -7.72
N SER A 37 -4.99 11.75 -7.60
CA SER A 37 -4.35 12.48 -8.71
C SER A 37 -3.18 11.69 -9.32
N GLU A 38 -2.61 10.78 -8.53
CA GLU A 38 -1.52 9.87 -8.88
C GLU A 38 -1.74 8.52 -8.20
N TRP A 39 -0.88 7.55 -8.50
CA TRP A 39 -0.88 6.27 -7.80
C TRP A 39 -0.20 6.44 -6.44
N GLU A 40 -0.97 6.30 -5.38
CA GLU A 40 -0.49 6.41 -4.01
C GLU A 40 -0.40 5.04 -3.36
N ALA A 41 0.70 4.82 -2.64
CA ALA A 41 0.90 3.66 -1.78
C ALA A 41 0.82 4.07 -0.31
N ALA A 42 0.24 3.22 0.53
CA ALA A 42 0.34 3.43 1.97
C ALA A 42 1.78 3.18 2.43
N GLN A 43 2.29 4.07 3.30
CA GLN A 43 3.61 3.91 3.89
C GLN A 43 3.49 3.29 5.28
N GLU A 44 4.35 2.33 5.58
CA GLU A 44 4.45 1.77 6.92
C GLU A 44 4.88 2.86 7.91
N PRO A 45 4.12 3.09 9.00
CA PRO A 45 4.52 4.04 10.02
C PRO A 45 5.74 3.53 10.78
N ALA A 46 6.65 4.45 11.13
CA ALA A 46 7.79 4.12 11.98
C ALA A 46 7.31 3.55 13.32
N ALA A 47 7.99 2.50 13.80
CA ALA A 47 7.68 1.92 15.09
C ALA A 47 7.81 2.98 16.21
N PRO A 48 6.85 3.03 17.15
CA PRO A 48 6.89 4.01 18.22
C PRO A 48 8.16 3.82 19.08
N ASN A 49 9.03 4.83 19.10
CA ASN A 49 10.31 4.82 19.82
C ASN A 49 10.39 5.85 20.97
N GLY A 50 9.36 6.69 21.13
CA GLY A 50 9.25 7.68 22.21
C GLY A 50 8.40 7.23 23.40
N GLY A 51 8.25 8.13 24.38
CA GLY A 51 7.45 7.93 25.59
C GLY A 51 8.31 7.73 26.84
N ALA A 52 8.06 8.50 27.90
CA ALA A 52 8.76 8.40 29.18
C ALA A 52 8.45 7.08 29.92
N VAL A 53 7.31 6.46 29.59
CA VAL A 53 6.90 5.14 30.06
C VAL A 53 6.76 4.25 28.83
N VAL A 54 7.59 3.19 28.78
CA VAL A 54 7.50 2.18 27.74
C VAL A 54 6.40 1.21 28.13
N ASP A 55 5.17 1.46 27.65
CA ASP A 55 4.11 0.45 27.69
C ASP A 55 4.44 -0.63 26.64
N VAL A 56 4.92 -1.76 27.13
CA VAL A 56 5.34 -2.91 26.30
C VAL A 56 4.12 -3.57 25.65
N GLU A 57 2.97 -3.60 26.33
CA GLU A 57 1.73 -4.19 25.82
C GLU A 57 1.20 -3.37 24.65
N LEU A 58 1.19 -2.04 24.80
CA LEU A 58 0.78 -1.13 23.75
C LEU A 58 1.69 -1.23 22.52
N ARG A 59 3.01 -1.33 22.73
CA ARG A 59 3.96 -1.55 21.62
C ARG A 59 3.71 -2.86 20.90
N ALA A 60 3.48 -3.95 21.63
CA ALA A 60 3.16 -5.24 21.05
C ALA A 60 1.85 -5.20 20.25
N ALA A 61 0.84 -4.48 20.74
CA ALA A 61 -0.43 -4.30 20.05
C ALA A 61 -0.27 -3.53 18.72
N PHE A 62 0.48 -2.42 18.71
CA PHE A 62 0.75 -1.67 17.47
C PHE A 62 1.54 -2.48 16.44
N LEU A 63 2.57 -3.23 16.88
CA LEU A 63 3.31 -4.12 15.98
C LEU A 63 2.38 -5.21 15.39
N SER A 64 1.48 -5.77 16.20
CA SER A 64 0.51 -6.76 15.72
C SER A 64 -0.46 -6.16 14.70
N LEU A 65 -0.90 -4.92 14.91
CA LEU A 65 -1.74 -4.20 13.94
C LEU A 65 -1.00 -3.97 12.61
N ILE A 66 0.24 -3.46 12.66
CA ILE A 66 1.07 -3.25 11.46
C ILE A 66 1.23 -4.56 10.69
N ASN A 67 1.55 -5.66 11.37
CA ASN A 67 1.65 -6.99 10.75
C ASN A 67 0.33 -7.46 10.13
N GLY A 68 -0.79 -7.19 10.79
CA GLY A 68 -2.13 -7.46 10.23
C GLY A 68 -2.37 -6.70 8.93
N LEU A 69 -1.99 -5.41 8.88
CA LEU A 69 -2.12 -4.58 7.68
C LEU A 69 -1.21 -5.04 6.53
N LYS A 70 0.00 -5.52 6.83
CA LYS A 70 0.87 -6.17 5.83
C LYS A 70 0.24 -7.44 5.27
N THR A 71 -0.33 -8.26 6.15
CA THR A 71 -0.96 -9.55 5.77
C THR A 71 -2.10 -9.37 4.77
N VAL A 72 -2.89 -8.29 4.90
CA VAL A 72 -3.99 -7.99 3.98
C VAL A 72 -3.58 -7.10 2.79
N GLY A 73 -2.29 -6.79 2.65
CA GLY A 73 -1.76 -5.99 1.54
C GLY A 73 -2.14 -4.51 1.59
N ILE A 74 -2.39 -3.96 2.78
CA ILE A 74 -2.54 -2.51 2.96
C ILE A 74 -1.15 -1.86 3.08
N LEU A 75 -0.22 -2.50 3.78
CA LEU A 75 1.16 -2.06 3.95
C LEU A 75 2.11 -2.99 3.17
N PRO A 76 3.31 -2.53 2.79
CA PRO A 76 4.24 -3.34 2.01
C PRO A 76 4.74 -4.53 2.83
N THR A 77 4.97 -5.65 2.15
CA THR A 77 5.47 -6.89 2.79
C THR A 77 7.00 -6.94 2.85
N ALA A 78 7.68 -6.18 1.98
CA ALA A 78 9.14 -6.10 1.84
C ALA A 78 9.74 -4.91 2.60
#